data_AF-A0A7W8F6L8-F1
#
_entry.id   AF-A0A7W8F6L8-F1
#
_cell.length_a   1.000
_cell.length_b   1.000
_cell.length_c   1.000
_cell.angle_alpha   90.00
_cell.angle_beta   90.00
_cell.angle_gamma   90.00
#
_symmetry.space_group_name_H-M   'P 1'
#
loop_
_entity.id
_entity.type
_entity.pdbx_description
1 polymer ?
#
loop_
_entity_poly.entity_id
_entity_poly.type
_entity_poly.pdbx_seq_one_letter_code
_entity_poly.pdbx_strand_id
1 'polypeptide(L)'
;MAAALFAITVTACGTQQGGPAQSAGPRPSFSPRPQCAQPAEAPADLPSSPVRGADGGHQKERQEERQEENADRPPHYAENHAYRHQAPMTAEKRARGQASAELIRAELEKVRSEGGAGAYGVFAEERVAAALARLGCGEEHGVYIGNGFYSVHTGIVCVSGRVTKDELTSEVHGAYAEPQPGTGPCVENRGGH
;
A
#
# COMPACT_ATOMS: atom_id res chain seq x y z
N MET A 1 -30.69 60.56 -11.23
CA MET A 1 -30.05 59.47 -10.46
C MET A 1 -31.14 58.47 -10.09
N ALA A 2 -31.12 57.30 -10.73
CA ALA A 2 -32.15 56.27 -10.54
C ALA A 2 -31.66 55.22 -9.54
N ALA A 3 -32.46 54.96 -8.50
CA ALA A 3 -32.24 53.92 -7.52
C ALA A 3 -32.81 52.59 -8.04
N ALA A 4 -31.99 51.53 -8.08
CA ALA A 4 -32.42 50.19 -8.43
C ALA A 4 -32.59 49.36 -7.15
N LEU A 5 -33.84 49.01 -6.84
CA LEU A 5 -34.23 48.05 -5.80
C LEU A 5 -34.12 46.64 -6.39
N PHE A 6 -33.31 45.77 -5.78
CA PHE A 6 -33.31 44.33 -6.08
C PHE A 6 -34.29 43.61 -5.17
N ALA A 7 -35.28 42.97 -5.78
CA ALA A 7 -36.22 42.06 -5.13
C ALA A 7 -35.57 40.67 -4.97
N ILE A 8 -35.62 40.12 -3.75
CA ILE A 8 -35.22 38.73 -3.47
C ILE A 8 -36.48 37.89 -3.38
N THR A 9 -36.63 36.92 -4.29
CA THR A 9 -37.64 35.87 -4.22
C THR A 9 -37.00 34.61 -3.61
N VAL A 10 -37.51 34.17 -2.46
CA VAL A 10 -37.12 32.89 -1.85
C VAL A 10 -38.32 31.94 -1.94
N THR A 11 -38.15 30.86 -2.68
CA THR A 11 -39.04 29.71 -2.73
C THR A 11 -38.25 28.46 -2.40
N ALA A 12 -38.65 27.71 -1.37
CA ALA A 12 -38.78 26.24 -1.45
C ALA A 12 -39.40 25.63 -0.17
N CYS A 13 -40.54 24.99 -0.42
CA CYS A 13 -41.22 23.83 0.17
C CYS A 13 -40.70 23.14 1.45
N GLY A 14 -41.66 22.73 2.29
CA GLY A 14 -41.45 21.98 3.52
C GLY A 14 -41.75 20.48 3.48
N THR A 15 -41.58 19.91 4.68
CA THR A 15 -42.08 18.66 5.30
C THR A 15 -41.60 17.29 4.80
N GLN A 16 -40.97 16.50 5.71
CA GLN A 16 -41.56 15.24 6.20
C GLN A 16 -40.91 14.71 7.49
N GLN A 17 -41.76 14.33 8.45
CA GLN A 17 -41.49 13.50 9.63
C GLN A 17 -41.64 12.02 9.27
N GLY A 18 -40.85 11.12 9.88
CA GLY A 18 -41.21 9.70 9.91
C GLY A 18 -40.13 8.70 10.35
N GLY A 19 -40.21 8.23 11.60
CA GLY A 19 -40.13 6.79 11.94
C GLY A 19 -38.74 6.12 12.10
N PRO A 20 -38.70 4.92 12.74
CA PRO A 20 -37.74 4.59 13.77
C PRO A 20 -36.49 3.80 13.33
N ALA A 21 -35.52 3.77 14.25
CA ALA A 21 -34.27 3.02 14.21
C ALA A 21 -34.46 1.55 13.77
N GLN A 22 -33.74 1.15 12.73
CA GLN A 22 -33.43 -0.25 12.42
C GLN A 22 -31.97 -0.37 11.97
N SER A 23 -31.22 -1.10 12.78
CA SER A 23 -29.93 -1.77 12.56
C SER A 23 -29.05 -1.28 11.42
N ALA A 24 -28.10 -0.41 11.75
CA ALA A 24 -26.89 -0.22 10.96
C ALA A 24 -26.00 -1.46 11.09
N GLY A 25 -26.05 -2.36 10.11
CA GLY A 25 -24.95 -3.31 9.86
C GLY A 25 -23.66 -2.53 9.53
N PRO A 26 -22.46 -3.11 9.75
CA PRO A 26 -21.21 -2.40 9.54
C PRO A 26 -21.04 -2.05 8.05
N ARG A 27 -21.03 -0.74 7.74
CA ARG A 27 -20.71 -0.22 6.41
C ARG A 27 -19.19 -0.29 6.19
N PRO A 28 -18.68 -0.85 5.07
CA PRO A 28 -17.25 -0.70 4.74
C PRO A 28 -16.95 0.75 4.36
N SER A 29 -15.97 1.34 5.05
CA SER A 29 -15.42 2.67 4.76
C SER A 29 -14.57 2.61 3.49
N PHE A 30 -14.92 3.41 2.48
CA PHE A 30 -14.19 3.51 1.21
C PHE A 30 -13.26 4.74 1.23
N SER A 31 -12.04 4.49 1.76
CA SER A 31 -10.81 5.31 1.73
C SER A 31 -10.75 6.53 2.67
N PRO A 32 -9.85 6.53 3.70
CA PRO A 32 -8.40 6.65 3.45
C PRO A 32 -7.54 5.75 4.37
N ARG A 33 -6.37 5.22 3.96
CA ARG A 33 -5.46 4.53 4.92
C ARG A 33 -3.97 4.65 4.65
N PRO A 34 -3.32 5.40 5.52
CA PRO A 34 -2.38 4.79 6.46
C PRO A 34 -2.57 5.31 7.91
N GLN A 35 -2.93 4.42 8.83
CA GLN A 35 -2.09 4.12 9.97
C GLN A 35 -1.58 2.75 9.62
N CYS A 36 -0.45 2.71 8.90
CA CYS A 36 0.28 1.47 8.54
C CYS A 36 -0.64 0.27 8.23
N ALA A 37 -1.60 0.59 7.38
CA ALA A 37 -2.84 -0.11 7.02
C ALA A 37 -3.46 -1.13 8.00
N GLN A 38 -3.68 -0.69 9.25
CA GLN A 38 -4.60 -1.22 10.28
C GLN A 38 -5.85 -1.98 9.77
N PRO A 39 -6.40 -2.96 10.55
CA PRO A 39 -6.33 -3.01 12.03
C PRO A 39 -6.01 -4.38 12.68
N ALA A 40 -5.46 -4.39 13.91
CA ALA A 40 -5.38 -5.57 14.82
C ALA A 40 -5.82 -5.09 16.24
N GLU A 41 -6.74 -5.67 17.04
CA GLU A 41 -7.26 -7.04 17.29
C GLU A 41 -8.69 -6.98 17.94
N ALA A 42 -9.41 -8.12 18.01
CA ALA A 42 -10.30 -8.47 19.14
C ALA A 42 -10.08 -9.96 19.49
N PRO A 43 -9.93 -10.37 20.77
CA PRO A 43 -9.65 -11.76 21.12
C PRO A 43 -10.91 -12.64 21.10
N ALA A 44 -10.76 -13.75 20.37
CA ALA A 44 -11.37 -15.08 20.47
C ALA A 44 -12.84 -15.23 20.88
N ASP A 45 -13.66 -15.60 19.89
CA ASP A 45 -14.51 -16.80 20.01
C ASP A 45 -14.50 -17.57 18.67
N LEU A 46 -13.98 -18.80 18.72
CA LEU A 46 -14.04 -19.82 17.66
C LEU A 46 -15.38 -20.61 17.76
N PRO A 47 -15.73 -21.55 16.86
CA PRO A 47 -15.26 -21.81 15.49
C PRO A 47 -16.42 -21.87 14.46
N SER A 48 -16.10 -21.95 13.18
CA SER A 48 -16.97 -22.68 12.23
C SER A 48 -16.12 -23.47 11.22
N SER A 49 -16.46 -24.75 11.17
CA SER A 49 -15.85 -25.88 10.45
C SER A 49 -15.99 -25.80 8.90
N PRO A 50 -15.34 -26.71 8.14
CA PRO A 50 -14.84 -26.43 6.80
C PRO A 50 -15.87 -26.66 5.70
N VAL A 51 -15.75 -25.91 4.61
CA VAL A 51 -16.41 -26.26 3.34
C VAL A 51 -15.37 -26.84 2.39
N ARG A 52 -15.60 -28.11 2.06
CA ARG A 52 -14.92 -28.90 1.04
C ARG A 52 -15.38 -28.40 -0.34
N GLY A 53 -14.47 -28.05 -1.23
CA GLY A 53 -14.77 -27.70 -2.62
C GLY A 53 -13.65 -28.18 -3.54
N ALA A 54 -13.99 -29.08 -4.46
CA ALA A 54 -13.08 -29.84 -5.31
C ALA A 54 -12.35 -28.99 -6.36
N ASP A 55 -11.07 -29.29 -6.56
CA ASP A 55 -10.21 -28.83 -7.67
C ASP A 55 -10.03 -30.00 -8.67
N GLY A 56 -9.89 -29.69 -9.95
CA GLY A 56 -9.58 -30.66 -10.98
C GLY A 56 -9.92 -30.19 -12.38
N GLY A 57 -9.22 -29.17 -12.90
CA GLY A 57 -9.41 -28.80 -14.31
C GLY A 57 -8.40 -27.86 -14.97
N HIS A 58 -7.67 -27.01 -14.25
CA HIS A 58 -6.91 -25.92 -14.88
C HIS A 58 -5.38 -25.90 -14.62
N GLN A 59 -4.81 -26.98 -14.06
CA GLN A 59 -3.37 -26.99 -13.77
C GLN A 59 -2.48 -27.35 -14.97
N LYS A 60 -3.03 -27.95 -16.04
CA LYS A 60 -2.21 -28.45 -17.15
C LYS A 60 -1.77 -27.36 -18.13
N GLU A 61 -2.65 -26.41 -18.44
CA GLU A 61 -2.35 -25.34 -19.42
C GLU A 61 -1.37 -24.29 -18.86
N ARG A 62 -1.40 -24.04 -17.54
CA ARG A 62 -0.51 -23.07 -16.88
C ARG A 62 0.94 -23.57 -16.70
N GLN A 63 1.18 -24.87 -16.88
CA GLN A 63 2.54 -25.45 -16.81
C GLN A 63 3.26 -25.39 -18.16
N GLU A 64 2.54 -25.49 -19.29
CA GLU A 64 3.12 -25.46 -20.63
C GLU A 64 3.57 -24.03 -21.01
N GLU A 65 2.79 -22.99 -20.72
CA GLU A 65 3.21 -21.58 -20.92
C GLU A 65 4.44 -21.20 -20.07
N ARG A 66 4.57 -21.77 -18.87
CA ARG A 66 5.71 -21.49 -17.96
C ARG A 66 7.00 -22.23 -18.37
N GLN A 67 6.89 -23.24 -19.25
CA GLN A 67 8.04 -23.96 -19.81
C GLN A 67 8.65 -23.22 -21.01
N GLU A 68 7.84 -22.56 -21.86
CA GLU A 68 8.36 -21.79 -22.99
C GLU A 68 9.11 -20.52 -22.55
N GLU A 69 8.74 -19.87 -21.44
CA GLU A 69 9.46 -18.70 -20.90
C GLU A 69 10.81 -19.06 -20.21
N ASN A 70 11.12 -20.34 -20.04
CA ASN A 70 12.28 -20.82 -19.28
C ASN A 70 13.49 -21.26 -20.14
N ALA A 71 13.38 -21.28 -21.46
CA ALA A 71 14.38 -21.90 -22.34
C ALA A 71 15.75 -21.19 -22.38
N ASP A 72 15.85 -19.96 -21.88
CA ASP A 72 17.08 -19.14 -21.91
C ASP A 72 17.71 -18.87 -20.52
N ARG A 73 17.19 -19.51 -19.45
CA ARG A 73 17.73 -19.31 -18.10
C ARG A 73 18.87 -20.29 -17.80
N PRO A 74 19.98 -19.84 -17.17
CA PRO A 74 21.04 -20.74 -16.70
C PRO A 74 20.49 -21.89 -15.84
N PRO A 75 21.14 -23.07 -15.85
CA PRO A 75 20.77 -24.14 -14.92
C PRO A 75 20.83 -23.65 -13.47
N HIS A 76 19.90 -24.08 -12.63
CA HIS A 76 19.74 -23.64 -11.24
C HIS A 76 19.38 -22.16 -11.03
N TYR A 77 19.00 -21.42 -12.08
CA TYR A 77 18.63 -19.99 -11.95
C TYR A 77 17.48 -19.76 -10.94
N ALA A 78 16.45 -20.61 -10.97
CA ALA A 78 15.32 -20.49 -10.03
C ALA A 78 15.73 -20.70 -8.57
N GLU A 79 16.64 -21.64 -8.32
CA GLU A 79 17.17 -21.94 -6.98
C GLU A 79 18.13 -20.84 -6.51
N ASN A 80 19.01 -20.36 -7.41
CA ASN A 80 19.93 -19.27 -7.13
C ASN A 80 19.19 -17.95 -6.88
N HIS A 81 18.04 -17.72 -7.51
CA HIS A 81 17.24 -16.51 -7.31
C HIS A 81 16.03 -16.70 -6.40
N ALA A 82 15.97 -17.79 -5.64
CA ALA A 82 14.85 -18.06 -4.74
C ALA A 82 14.65 -16.96 -3.69
N TYR A 83 15.74 -16.29 -3.29
CA TYR A 83 15.70 -15.15 -2.36
C TYR A 83 14.91 -13.94 -2.90
N ARG A 84 14.75 -13.82 -4.23
CA ARG A 84 13.99 -12.73 -4.88
C ARG A 84 12.48 -12.97 -4.91
N HIS A 85 12.01 -14.11 -4.40
CA HIS A 85 10.58 -14.43 -4.42
C HIS A 85 9.78 -13.51 -3.49
N GLN A 86 8.79 -12.83 -4.07
CA GLN A 86 7.82 -12.02 -3.34
C GLN A 86 6.57 -12.84 -3.01
N ALA A 87 5.93 -12.52 -1.89
CA ALA A 87 4.62 -13.06 -1.55
C ALA A 87 3.59 -12.75 -2.65
N PRO A 88 2.78 -13.73 -3.09
CA PRO A 88 1.79 -13.51 -4.14
C PRO A 88 0.74 -12.47 -3.72
N MET A 89 0.33 -11.62 -4.66
CA MET A 89 -0.68 -10.58 -4.45
C MET A 89 -1.97 -10.88 -5.21
N THR A 90 -3.08 -10.97 -4.49
CA THR A 90 -4.41 -10.92 -5.09
C THR A 90 -4.71 -9.53 -5.64
N ALA A 91 -5.69 -9.42 -6.54
CA ALA A 91 -6.13 -8.11 -7.06
C ALA A 91 -6.58 -7.17 -5.94
N GLU A 92 -7.26 -7.70 -4.92
CA GLU A 92 -7.68 -6.93 -3.75
C GLU A 92 -6.50 -6.38 -2.94
N LYS A 93 -5.50 -7.22 -2.63
CA LYS A 93 -4.28 -6.76 -1.94
C LYS A 93 -3.56 -5.68 -2.72
N ARG A 94 -3.46 -5.83 -4.04
CA ARG A 94 -2.88 -4.82 -4.94
C ARG A 94 -3.64 -3.50 -4.88
N ALA A 95 -4.96 -3.52 -4.99
CA ALA A 95 -5.80 -2.32 -4.93
C ALA A 95 -5.67 -1.59 -3.58
N ARG A 96 -5.67 -2.34 -2.47
CA ARG A 96 -5.42 -1.78 -1.13
C ARG A 96 -4.04 -1.15 -1.03
N GLY A 97 -3.02 -1.84 -1.56
CA GLY A 97 -1.66 -1.32 -1.63
C GLY A 97 -1.54 -0.04 -2.42
N GLN A 98 -2.20 0.06 -3.57
CA GLN A 98 -2.21 1.25 -4.42
C GLN A 98 -2.81 2.44 -3.66
N ALA A 99 -3.93 2.24 -2.96
CA ALA A 99 -4.52 3.29 -2.13
C ALA A 99 -3.59 3.75 -1.00
N SER A 100 -2.85 2.85 -0.35
CA SER A 100 -1.83 3.23 0.63
C SER A 100 -0.64 3.95 0.00
N ALA A 101 -0.21 3.52 -1.20
CA ALA A 101 0.88 4.15 -1.93
C ALA A 101 0.54 5.60 -2.32
N GLU A 102 -0.70 5.88 -2.72
CA GLU A 102 -1.16 7.24 -3.02
C GLU A 102 -1.04 8.17 -1.80
N LEU A 103 -1.40 7.70 -0.61
CA LEU A 103 -1.33 8.48 0.61
C LEU A 103 0.11 8.69 1.09
N ILE A 104 0.94 7.65 0.99
CA ILE A 104 2.38 7.75 1.26
C ILE A 104 3.02 8.76 0.30
N ARG A 105 2.72 8.66 -1.00
CA ARG A 105 3.24 9.57 -2.02
C ARG A 105 2.81 11.01 -1.75
N ALA A 106 1.54 11.24 -1.42
CA ALA A 106 1.04 12.58 -1.10
C ALA A 106 1.76 13.19 0.12
N GLU A 107 2.09 12.38 1.12
CA GLU A 107 2.82 12.84 2.31
C GLU A 107 4.30 13.12 2.02
N LEU A 108 4.95 12.26 1.22
CA LEU A 108 6.34 12.46 0.80
C LEU A 108 6.50 13.61 -0.19
N GLU A 109 5.47 13.96 -0.96
CA GLU A 109 5.49 15.14 -1.84
C GLU A 109 5.58 16.45 -1.02
N LYS A 110 5.05 16.47 0.22
CA LYS A 110 5.22 17.62 1.12
C LYS A 110 6.69 17.81 1.49
N VAL A 111 7.39 16.71 1.81
CA VAL A 111 8.84 16.72 2.07
C VAL A 111 9.60 17.30 0.88
N ARG A 112 9.22 16.91 -0.34
CA ARG A 112 9.82 17.46 -1.58
C ARG A 112 9.56 18.95 -1.76
N SER A 113 8.30 19.35 -1.60
CA SER A 113 7.83 20.72 -1.84
C SER A 113 8.44 21.73 -0.87
N GLU A 114 8.68 21.31 0.39
CA GLU A 114 9.33 22.12 1.42
C GLU A 114 10.84 22.34 1.14
N GLY A 115 11.45 21.65 0.17
CA GLY A 115 12.87 21.82 -0.17
C GLY A 115 13.81 21.16 0.86
N GLY A 116 15.06 21.61 0.97
CA GLY A 116 16.00 21.11 2.00
C GLY A 116 16.65 19.74 1.72
N ALA A 117 16.73 19.34 0.45
CA ALA A 117 17.52 18.17 0.06
C ALA A 117 19.03 18.45 0.25
N GLY A 118 19.76 17.44 0.73
CA GLY A 118 21.21 17.47 0.89
C GLY A 118 21.95 17.09 -0.40
N ALA A 119 23.13 16.50 -0.22
CA ALA A 119 23.95 16.02 -1.34
C ALA A 119 23.16 15.05 -2.23
N TYR A 120 23.37 15.15 -3.54
CA TYR A 120 22.70 14.32 -4.55
C TYR A 120 21.16 14.39 -4.53
N GLY A 121 20.58 15.46 -3.97
CA GLY A 121 19.13 15.63 -3.90
C GLY A 121 18.44 14.69 -2.90
N VAL A 122 19.19 14.06 -1.99
CA VAL A 122 18.64 13.14 -0.98
C VAL A 122 18.17 13.92 0.26
N PHE A 123 16.97 13.63 0.75
CA PHE A 123 16.49 14.18 2.02
C PHE A 123 17.06 13.41 3.20
N ALA A 124 17.22 14.10 4.34
CA ALA A 124 17.59 13.46 5.60
C ALA A 124 16.61 12.34 5.95
N GLU A 125 17.14 11.19 6.38
CA GLU A 125 16.33 9.99 6.63
C GLU A 125 15.30 10.23 7.73
N GLU A 126 15.66 10.98 8.77
CA GLU A 126 14.79 11.34 9.88
C GLU A 126 13.58 12.15 9.42
N ARG A 127 13.74 12.95 8.35
CA ARG A 127 12.66 13.76 7.81
C ARG A 127 11.68 12.94 6.99
N VAL A 128 12.19 11.98 6.23
CA VAL A 128 11.35 11.00 5.53
C VAL A 128 10.64 10.12 6.55
N ALA A 129 11.34 9.67 7.59
CA ALA A 129 10.77 8.90 8.69
C ALA A 129 9.66 9.67 9.41
N ALA A 130 9.88 10.94 9.74
CA ALA A 130 8.88 11.79 10.36
C ALA A 130 7.63 11.97 9.47
N ALA A 131 7.79 12.01 8.14
CA ALA A 131 6.66 12.06 7.22
C ALA A 131 5.85 10.76 7.22
N LEU A 132 6.53 9.61 7.17
CA LEU A 132 5.89 8.29 7.27
C LEU A 132 5.24 8.07 8.64
N ALA A 133 5.84 8.58 9.72
CA ALA A 133 5.29 8.49 11.07
C ALA A 133 3.96 9.26 11.23
N ARG A 134 3.76 10.36 10.50
CA ARG A 134 2.45 11.06 10.46
C ARG A 134 1.33 10.21 9.87
N LEU A 135 1.71 9.20 9.07
CA LEU A 135 0.85 8.17 8.49
C LEU A 135 0.82 6.90 9.36
N GLY A 136 1.32 6.95 10.60
CA GLY A 136 1.41 5.80 11.50
C GLY A 136 2.40 4.72 11.06
N CYS A 137 3.25 4.98 10.06
CA CYS A 137 4.23 4.02 9.57
C CYS A 137 5.57 4.26 10.27
N GLY A 138 5.88 3.43 11.27
CA GLY A 138 7.16 3.41 11.99
C GLY A 138 7.99 2.13 11.76
N GLU A 139 9.03 1.95 12.57
CA GLU A 139 9.93 0.79 12.50
C GLU A 139 9.20 -0.55 12.63
N GLU A 140 8.13 -0.59 13.44
CA GLU A 140 7.27 -1.75 13.64
C GLU A 140 6.54 -2.20 12.35
N HIS A 141 6.53 -1.34 11.34
CA HIS A 141 6.02 -1.59 9.99
C HIS A 141 7.13 -1.88 8.98
N GLY A 142 8.33 -2.23 9.46
CA GLY A 142 9.48 -2.52 8.60
C GLY A 142 9.86 -1.34 7.71
N VAL A 143 9.70 -0.11 8.24
CA VAL A 143 10.15 1.10 7.54
C VAL A 143 11.65 1.01 7.36
N TYR A 144 12.09 1.20 6.11
CA TYR A 144 13.50 1.34 5.78
C TYR A 144 13.66 2.56 4.87
N ILE A 145 14.66 3.39 5.18
CA ILE A 145 14.98 4.61 4.45
C ILE A 145 16.50 4.60 4.24
N GLY A 146 16.95 4.97 3.06
CA GLY A 146 18.38 5.07 2.79
C GLY A 146 18.69 5.52 1.38
N ASN A 147 19.65 6.44 1.22
CA ASN A 147 20.13 6.91 -0.09
C ASN A 147 19.00 7.37 -1.05
N GLY A 148 17.95 8.01 -0.51
CA GLY A 148 16.77 8.45 -1.27
C GLY A 148 15.78 7.34 -1.64
N PHE A 149 15.96 6.12 -1.11
CA PHE A 149 14.98 5.04 -1.14
C PHE A 149 14.15 5.05 0.14
N TYR A 150 12.88 4.64 0.03
CA TYR A 150 12.02 4.33 1.16
C TYR A 150 11.25 3.03 0.90
N SER A 151 10.92 2.30 1.96
CA SER A 151 9.99 1.18 1.92
C SER A 151 9.21 1.05 3.21
N VAL A 152 7.95 0.62 3.12
CA VAL A 152 7.03 0.43 4.26
C VAL A 152 6.20 -0.83 4.03
N HIS A 153 6.07 -1.67 5.06
CA HIS A 153 5.10 -2.76 5.08
C HIS A 153 3.78 -2.29 5.68
N THR A 154 2.69 -2.35 4.93
CA THR A 154 1.37 -1.85 5.37
C THR A 154 0.58 -2.89 6.18
N GLY A 155 1.22 -4.00 6.58
CA GLY A 155 0.54 -5.15 7.18
C GLY A 155 -0.07 -6.12 6.15
N ILE A 156 -0.26 -5.69 4.91
CA ILE A 156 -0.83 -6.51 3.82
C ILE A 156 0.14 -6.64 2.64
N VAL A 157 0.81 -5.55 2.28
CA VAL A 157 1.73 -5.45 1.14
C VAL A 157 2.86 -4.49 1.46
N CYS A 158 3.87 -4.48 0.61
CA CYS A 158 4.94 -3.49 0.63
C CYS A 158 4.62 -2.31 -0.30
N VAL A 159 4.98 -1.12 0.14
CA VAL A 159 5.09 0.09 -0.69
C VAL A 159 6.52 0.57 -0.61
N SER A 160 7.20 0.65 -1.75
CA SER A 160 8.58 1.13 -1.83
C SER A 160 8.81 2.06 -3.00
N GLY A 161 9.84 2.90 -2.94
CA GLY A 161 10.19 3.77 -4.06
C GLY A 161 11.31 4.73 -3.74
N ARG A 162 11.41 5.77 -4.58
CA ARG A 162 12.41 6.83 -4.46
C ARG A 162 11.76 8.10 -3.96
N VAL A 163 12.42 8.80 -3.04
CA VAL A 163 12.09 10.16 -2.60
C VAL A 163 13.37 11.00 -2.60
N THR A 164 13.53 11.78 -3.66
CA THR A 164 14.61 12.74 -3.84
C THR A 164 14.02 14.07 -4.31
N LYS A 165 14.86 15.11 -4.37
CA LYS A 165 14.45 16.41 -4.92
C LYS A 165 13.81 16.27 -6.30
N ASP A 166 14.39 15.43 -7.16
CA ASP A 166 14.01 15.35 -8.57
C ASP A 166 13.04 14.18 -8.87
N GLU A 167 12.92 13.22 -7.95
CA GLU A 167 12.17 11.98 -8.19
C GLU A 167 11.26 11.64 -6.99
N LEU A 168 10.00 11.31 -7.28
CA LEU A 168 9.09 10.63 -6.36
C LEU A 168 8.40 9.45 -7.06
N THR A 169 8.76 8.23 -6.67
CA THR A 169 8.19 6.99 -7.21
C THR A 169 7.61 6.13 -6.10
N SER A 170 6.68 5.25 -6.46
CA SER A 170 6.06 4.29 -5.55
C SER A 170 5.64 3.04 -6.31
N GLU A 171 6.01 1.89 -5.79
CA GLU A 171 5.62 0.57 -6.28
C GLU A 171 4.95 -0.23 -5.16
N VAL A 172 3.97 -1.05 -5.52
CA VAL A 172 3.28 -1.96 -4.61
C VAL A 172 3.67 -3.39 -4.95
N HIS A 173 4.22 -4.11 -3.98
CA HIS A 173 4.69 -5.48 -4.16
C HIS A 173 4.44 -6.34 -2.92
N GLY A 174 4.63 -7.65 -3.05
CA GLY A 174 4.59 -8.57 -1.91
C GLY A 174 5.85 -8.42 -1.04
N ALA A 175 5.74 -8.76 0.24
CA ALA A 175 6.92 -8.93 1.09
C ALA A 175 7.86 -9.99 0.50
N TYR A 176 9.17 -9.76 0.60
CA TYR A 176 10.18 -10.73 0.16
C TYR A 176 10.24 -11.91 1.12
N ALA A 177 10.36 -13.13 0.59
CA ALA A 177 10.54 -14.34 1.39
C ALA A 177 11.87 -14.30 2.17
N GLU A 178 12.91 -13.76 1.54
CA GLU A 178 14.22 -13.53 2.14
C GLU A 178 14.61 -12.06 1.94
N PRO A 179 14.15 -11.15 2.81
CA PRO A 179 14.47 -9.73 2.70
C PRO A 179 15.95 -9.46 2.98
N GLN A 180 16.43 -8.30 2.56
CA GLN A 180 17.80 -7.86 2.86
C GLN A 180 18.03 -7.85 4.38
N PRO A 181 19.07 -8.55 4.90
CA PRO A 181 19.37 -8.56 6.33
C PRO A 181 19.52 -7.16 6.92
N GLY A 182 18.94 -6.94 8.11
CA GLY A 182 18.97 -5.65 8.80
C GLY A 182 17.98 -4.61 8.27
N THR A 183 17.04 -5.01 7.42
CA THR A 183 15.99 -4.13 6.86
C THR A 183 14.59 -4.72 7.10
N GLY A 184 13.55 -3.98 6.70
CA GLY A 184 12.18 -4.49 6.72
C GLY A 184 11.88 -5.52 5.61
N PRO A 185 10.69 -6.15 5.62
CA PRO A 185 10.33 -7.23 4.69
C PRO A 185 10.14 -6.75 3.24
N CYS A 186 10.32 -5.45 2.99
CA CYS A 186 10.07 -4.79 1.72
C CYS A 186 11.33 -4.46 0.93
N VAL A 187 12.51 -4.82 1.43
CA VAL A 187 13.77 -4.59 0.71
C VAL A 187 14.25 -5.90 0.11
N GLU A 188 14.44 -5.91 -1.21
CA GLU A 188 15.00 -7.04 -1.94
C GLU A 188 16.41 -7.34 -1.43
N ASN A 189 16.65 -8.60 -1.04
CA ASN A 189 18.01 -9.06 -0.79
C ASN A 189 18.77 -9.13 -2.12
N ARG A 190 19.91 -8.43 -2.23
CA ARG A 190 20.72 -8.45 -3.46
C ARG A 190 21.83 -9.51 -3.46
N GLY A 191 21.95 -10.27 -2.38
CA GLY A 191 23.03 -11.22 -2.16
C GLY A 191 24.37 -10.54 -1.82
N GLY A 192 25.26 -11.31 -1.20
CA GLY A 192 26.68 -11.00 -1.09
C GLY A 192 27.45 -11.80 -2.14
N HIS A 193 28.37 -11.14 -2.84
CA HIS A 193 29.29 -11.79 -3.79
C HIS A 193 30.25 -12.74 -3.09
#